data_AF-A0A0G1DFG7-F1
#
_entry.id   AF-A0A0G1DFG7-F1
#
_cell.length_a   1.000
_cell.length_b   1.000
_cell.length_c   1.000
_cell.angle_alpha   90.00
_cell.angle_beta   90.00
_cell.angle_gamma   90.00
#
_symmetry.space_group_name_H-M   'P 1'
#
loop_
_entity.id
_entity.type
_entity.pdbx_description
1 polymer ?
#
loop_
_entity_poly.entity_id
_entity_poly.type
_entity_poly.pdbx_seq_one_letter_code
_entity_poly.pdbx_strand_id
1 'polypeptide(L)' 'MSKTKVTSGMAMSLDGFTAGTNQSFEKPFGDNFDSDLLDRWMFAEPEKHKHKKEIDAILDAGAFIMGSNMFGPKDR' A
#
# COMPACT_ATOMS: atom_id res chain seq x y z
N MET A 1 -13.43 -12.49 -25.72
CA MET A 1 -13.26 -12.42 -24.25
C MET A 1 -12.29 -11.28 -23.96
N SER A 2 -12.68 -10.34 -23.10
CA SER A 2 -11.74 -9.34 -22.58
C SER A 2 -10.65 -10.07 -21.80
N LYS A 3 -9.37 -9.79 -22.09
CA LYS A 3 -8.24 -10.41 -21.40
C LYS A 3 -8.17 -9.80 -19.99
N THR A 4 -8.16 -10.63 -18.95
CA THR A 4 -8.00 -10.17 -17.56
C THR A 4 -6.72 -9.34 -17.45
N LYS A 5 -6.84 -8.13 -16.92
CA LYS A 5 -5.69 -7.24 -16.69
C LYS A 5 -5.10 -7.54 -15.32
N VAL A 6 -3.77 -7.54 -15.24
CA VAL A 6 -3.04 -7.55 -13.98
C VAL A 6 -2.55 -6.13 -13.75
N THR A 7 -2.92 -5.54 -12.63
CA THR A 7 -2.50 -4.21 -12.20
C THR A 7 -1.68 -4.32 -10.92
N SER A 8 -0.82 -3.33 -10.68
CA SER A 8 -0.06 -3.18 -9.44
C SER A 8 -0.19 -1.73 -9.01
N GLY A 9 -0.73 -1.51 -7.81
CA GLY A 9 -0.79 -0.20 -7.16
C GLY A 9 0.09 -0.24 -5.92
N MET A 10 0.92 0.78 -5.74
CA MET A 10 1.82 0.91 -4.59
C MET A 10 2.03 2.39 -4.27
N ALA A 11 2.02 2.73 -2.98
CA ALA A 11 2.53 4.00 -2.52
C ALA A 11 4.04 3.88 -2.32
N MET A 12 4.79 4.93 -2.65
CA MET A 12 6.25 4.92 -2.61
C MET A 12 6.78 6.29 -2.22
N SER A 13 7.85 6.30 -1.41
CA SER A 13 8.60 7.50 -1.11
C SER A 13 9.31 8.07 -2.35
N LEU A 14 9.75 9.32 -2.28
CA LEU A 14 10.43 9.98 -3.40
C LEU A 14 11.76 9.30 -3.79
N ASP A 15 12.43 8.70 -2.82
CA ASP A 15 13.67 7.94 -2.98
C ASP A 15 13.46 6.46 -3.33
N GLY A 16 12.21 6.03 -3.53
CA GLY A 16 11.89 4.74 -4.16
C GLY A 16 11.63 3.58 -3.21
N PHE A 17 11.25 3.85 -1.95
CA PHE A 17 10.97 2.83 -0.94
C PHE A 17 9.48 2.73 -0.62
N THR A 18 9.01 1.51 -0.34
CA THR A 18 7.62 1.22 0.05
C THR A 18 7.49 0.65 1.46
N ALA A 19 8.62 0.35 2.10
CA ALA A 19 8.74 -0.06 3.49
C ALA A 19 10.20 0.11 3.92
N GLY A 20 10.41 0.19 5.23
CA GLY A 20 11.70 0.13 5.89
C GLY A 20 12.16 -1.30 6.18
N THR A 21 13.31 -1.42 6.83
CA THR A 21 13.87 -2.71 7.26
C THR A 21 13.20 -3.23 8.53
N ASN A 22 13.38 -4.51 8.86
CA ASN A 22 12.90 -5.10 10.13
C ASN A 22 11.39 -4.98 10.38
N GLN A 23 10.56 -5.20 9.35
CA GLN A 23 9.11 -5.31 9.52
C GLN A 23 8.76 -6.35 10.59
N SER A 24 7.83 -5.99 11.48
CA SER A 24 7.26 -6.85 12.53
C SER A 24 5.77 -6.59 12.64
N PHE A 25 5.04 -7.38 13.44
CA PHE A 25 3.61 -7.10 13.67
C PHE A 25 3.37 -5.73 14.30
N GLU A 26 4.26 -5.29 15.20
CA GLU A 26 4.18 -3.96 15.82
C GLU A 26 4.57 -2.83 14.85
N LYS A 27 5.50 -3.11 13.92
CA LYS A 27 5.98 -2.18 12.91
C LYS A 27 5.80 -2.77 11.50
N PRO A 28 4.58 -2.77 10.95
CA PRO A 28 4.30 -3.44 9.68
C PRO A 28 5.04 -2.83 8.50
N PHE A 29 5.41 -1.56 8.57
CA PHE A 29 6.25 -0.89 7.56
C PHE A 29 7.74 -0.87 7.92
N GLY A 30 8.15 -1.46 9.04
CA GLY A 30 9.55 -1.51 9.46
C GLY A 30 10.09 -0.23 10.09
N ASP A 31 11.40 -0.20 10.32
CA ASP A 31 12.13 0.90 10.91
C ASP A 31 12.38 2.03 9.91
N ASN A 32 12.42 3.27 10.41
CA ASN A 32 12.72 4.48 9.63
C ASN A 32 11.77 4.71 8.43
N PHE A 33 10.54 4.20 8.51
CA PHE A 33 9.52 4.38 7.49
C PHE A 33 8.25 4.95 8.13
N ASP A 34 7.86 6.15 7.71
CA ASP A 34 6.64 6.81 8.17
C ASP A 34 5.51 6.49 7.19
N SER A 35 4.70 5.48 7.52
CA SER A 35 3.54 5.11 6.71
C SER A 35 2.49 6.19 6.68
N ASP A 36 2.24 6.84 7.82
CA ASP A 36 1.19 7.84 7.98
C ASP A 36 1.47 9.07 7.09
N LEU A 37 2.74 9.39 6.84
CA LEU A 37 3.10 10.42 5.86
C LEU A 37 2.79 9.98 4.43
N LEU A 38 3.08 8.73 4.09
CA LEU A 38 2.97 8.21 2.73
C LEU A 38 1.51 7.94 2.31
N ASP A 39 0.69 7.45 3.23
CA ASP A 39 -0.70 7.06 2.98
C ASP A 39 -1.73 8.09 3.48
N ARG A 40 -1.28 9.23 4.03
CA ARG A 40 -2.13 10.33 4.55
C ARG A 40 -3.24 10.71 3.60
N TRP A 41 -2.92 10.85 2.31
CA TRP A 41 -3.86 11.27 1.28
C TRP A 41 -5.01 10.26 1.09
N MET A 42 -4.76 8.99 1.37
CA MET A 42 -5.71 7.89 1.19
C MET A 42 -6.54 7.65 2.44
N PHE A 43 -5.94 7.69 3.63
CA PHE A 43 -6.63 7.36 4.89
C PHE A 43 -7.10 8.58 5.68
N ALA A 44 -6.19 9.53 5.94
CA ALA A 44 -6.49 10.67 6.80
C ALA A 44 -7.22 11.80 6.06
N GLU A 45 -6.95 11.99 4.77
CA GLU A 45 -7.45 13.12 3.98
C GLU A 45 -8.06 12.73 2.60
N PRO A 46 -8.84 11.63 2.48
CA PRO A 46 -9.32 11.13 1.17
C PRO A 46 -10.14 12.15 0.37
N GLU A 47 -10.92 12.98 1.05
CA GLU A 47 -11.83 13.95 0.42
C GLU A 47 -11.15 15.27 0.03
N LYS A 48 -10.03 15.61 0.67
CA LYS A 48 -9.36 16.92 0.51
C LYS A 48 -8.86 17.17 -0.91
N HIS A 49 -8.51 16.09 -1.59
CA HIS A 49 -7.87 16.13 -2.91
C HIS A 49 -8.63 15.32 -3.97
N LYS A 50 -9.89 14.92 -3.67
CA LYS A 50 -10.75 14.16 -4.57
C LYS A 50 -10.12 12.84 -5.07
N HIS A 51 -9.44 12.13 -4.18
CA HIS A 51 -8.68 10.90 -4.49
C HIS A 51 -9.53 9.63 -4.65
N LYS A 52 -10.86 9.78 -4.70
CA LYS A 52 -11.81 8.67 -4.77
C LYS A 52 -11.52 7.75 -5.97
N LYS A 53 -11.15 8.33 -7.11
CA LYS A 53 -10.91 7.57 -8.34
C LYS A 53 -9.72 6.62 -8.20
N GLU A 54 -8.64 7.06 -7.59
CA GLU A 54 -7.43 6.27 -7.35
C GLU A 54 -7.70 5.14 -6.37
N ILE A 55 -8.43 5.44 -5.29
CA ILE A 55 -8.83 4.46 -4.27
C ILE A 55 -9.74 3.38 -4.88
N ASP A 56 -10.79 3.80 -5.61
CA ASP A 56 -11.73 2.91 -6.28
C ASP A 56 -10.98 2.00 -7.29
N ALA A 57 -10.00 2.54 -8.03
CA ALA A 57 -9.23 1.78 -9.00
C ALA A 57 -8.32 0.71 -8.38
N ILE A 58 -7.76 0.96 -7.19
CA ILE A 58 -6.94 -0.04 -6.48
C ILE A 58 -7.81 -1.22 -5.98
N LEU A 59 -9.09 -0.96 -5.71
CA LEU A 59 -10.03 -1.95 -5.20
C LEU A 59 -10.86 -2.65 -6.29
N ASP A 60 -10.76 -2.24 -7.55
CA ASP A 60 -11.53 -2.77 -8.71
C ASP A 60 -11.05 -4.16 -9.20
N ALA A 61 -10.36 -4.93 -8.35
CA ALA A 61 -9.87 -6.27 -8.67
C ALA A 61 -10.78 -7.35 -8.08
N GLY A 62 -11.11 -8.37 -8.89
CA GLY A 62 -11.83 -9.55 -8.42
C GLY A 62 -10.98 -10.54 -7.61
N ALA A 63 -9.65 -10.36 -7.59
CA ALA A 63 -8.70 -11.16 -6.83
C ALA A 63 -7.45 -10.34 -6.51
N PHE A 64 -6.84 -10.59 -5.35
CA PHE A 64 -5.63 -9.91 -4.88
C PHE A 64 -4.48 -10.90 -4.67
N ILE A 65 -3.27 -10.49 -5.07
CA ILE A 65 -2.03 -11.22 -4.81
C ILE A 65 -1.15 -10.29 -3.98
N MET A 66 -0.66 -10.78 -2.83
CA MET A 66 0.22 -10.02 -1.95
C MET A 66 1.32 -10.90 -1.38
N GLY A 67 2.46 -10.28 -1.05
CA GLY A 67 3.57 -10.98 -0.42
C GLY A 67 3.29 -11.32 1.05
N SER A 68 4.02 -12.30 1.59
CA SER A 68 3.85 -12.75 2.98
C SER A 68 3.98 -11.60 4.00
N ASN A 69 4.96 -10.70 3.83
CA ASN A 69 5.15 -9.57 4.76
C ASN A 69 4.02 -8.54 4.66
N MET A 70 3.38 -8.39 3.50
CA MET A 70 2.24 -7.50 3.32
C MET A 70 0.97 -8.07 3.96
N PHE A 71 0.79 -9.40 3.89
CA PHE A 71 -0.31 -10.08 4.58
C PHE A 71 -0.16 -10.05 6.11
N GLY A 72 1.07 -10.29 6.59
CA GLY A 72 1.41 -10.31 8.00
C GLY A 72 2.93 -10.45 8.14
N PRO A 73 3.62 -9.40 8.63
CA PRO A 73 5.05 -9.50 8.94
C PRO A 73 5.26 -10.65 9.92
N LYS A 74 6.28 -11.48 9.70
CA LYS A 74 6.61 -12.55 10.65
C LYS A 74 7.36 -11.95 11.82
N ASP A 75 7.07 -12.41 13.03
CA ASP A 75 8.01 -12.25 14.15
C ASP A 75 9.31 -12.94 13.74
N ARG A 76 10.38 -12.17 13.59
CA ARG A 76 11.73 -12.68 13.34
C ARG A 76 12.49 -12.85 14.63
#